data_AF-A0A7C0YCA3-F1
#
_entry.id   AF-A0A7C0YCA3-F1
#
_cell.length_a   1.000
_cell.length_b   1.000
_cell.length_c   1.000
_cell.angle_alpha   90.00
_cell.angle_beta   90.00
_cell.angle_gamma   90.00
#
_symmetry.space_group_name_H-M   'P 1'
#
loop_
_entity.id
_entity.type
_entity.pdbx_description
1 polymer ?
#
loop_
_entity_poly.entity_id
_entity_poly.type
_entity_poly.pdbx_seq_one_letter_code
_entity_poly.pdbx_strand_id
1 'polypeptide(L)'
;MKKKEVAGGIIVLFLITGVSGYLLAQVYKVTKPKIEEQKRIEEEKINKEIFPEGVKFEEKCKDNISYVSVYNSDGEEIGKIFRVKT
;
A
#
# COMPACT_ATOMS: atom_id res chain seq x y z
N MET A 1 -13.25 44.00 6.14
CA MET A 1 -13.55 42.89 7.07
C MET A 1 -12.92 43.19 8.41
N LYS A 2 -13.67 43.04 9.51
CA LYS A 2 -13.13 43.27 10.85
C LYS A 2 -12.18 42.11 11.19
N LYS A 3 -11.00 42.39 11.76
CA LYS A 3 -9.99 41.37 12.13
C LYS A 3 -10.57 40.22 12.98
N LYS A 4 -11.60 40.51 13.77
CA LYS A 4 -12.33 39.54 14.60
C LYS A 4 -13.13 38.51 13.79
N GLU A 5 -13.67 38.89 12.63
CA GLU A 5 -14.44 37.99 11.75
C GLU A 5 -13.51 36.99 11.04
N VAL A 6 -12.34 37.47 10.61
CA VAL A 6 -11.30 36.62 9.99
C VAL A 6 -10.75 35.60 11.01
N ALA A 7 -10.44 36.05 12.24
CA ALA A 7 -9.97 35.17 13.29
C ALA A 7 -11.02 34.09 13.67
N GLY A 8 -12.30 34.47 13.75
CA GLY A 8 -13.39 33.53 13.98
C GLY A 8 -13.50 32.46 12.89
N GLY A 9 -13.40 32.87 11.62
CA GLY A 9 -13.44 31.93 10.49
C GLY A 9 -12.30 30.90 10.51
N ILE A 10 -11.08 31.33 10.83
CA ILE A 10 -9.91 30.42 10.94
C ILE A 10 -10.11 29.38 12.04
N ILE A 11 -10.62 29.80 13.20
CA ILE A 11 -10.88 28.88 14.33
C ILE A 11 -11.93 27.84 13.96
N VAL A 12 -13.01 28.25 13.30
CA VAL A 12 -14.07 27.33 12.85
C VAL A 12 -13.52 26.34 11.82
N LEU A 13 -12.73 26.80 10.85
CA LEU A 13 -12.06 25.93 9.89
C LEU A 13 -11.13 24.93 10.57
N PHE A 14 -10.35 25.38 11.55
CA PHE A 14 -9.43 24.51 12.30
C PHE A 14 -10.18 23.42 13.07
N LEU A 15 -11.31 23.77 13.70
CA LEU A 15 -12.12 22.79 14.42
C LEU A 15 -12.76 21.77 13.47
N ILE A 16 -13.37 22.22 12.37
CA ILE A 16 -14.04 21.32 11.42
C ILE A 16 -13.02 20.40 10.73
N THR A 17 -11.88 20.93 10.32
CA THR A 17 -10.81 20.12 9.70
C THR A 17 -10.19 19.14 10.69
N GLY A 18 -9.98 19.56 11.94
CA GLY A 18 -9.50 18.67 13.01
C GLY A 18 -10.46 17.52 13.28
N VAL A 19 -11.76 17.79 13.42
CA VAL A 19 -12.79 16.76 13.65
C VAL A 19 -12.90 15.82 12.45
N SER A 20 -12.92 16.36 11.24
CA SER A 20 -12.98 15.57 10.00
C SER A 20 -11.76 14.66 9.85
N GLY A 21 -10.56 15.18 10.11
CA GLY A 21 -9.32 14.40 10.08
C GLY A 21 -9.31 13.30 11.13
N TYR A 22 -9.80 13.58 12.35
CA TYR A 22 -9.92 12.59 13.41
C TYR A 22 -10.87 11.44 13.03
N LEU A 23 -12.06 11.76 12.50
CA LEU A 23 -13.02 10.75 12.06
C LEU A 23 -12.45 9.91 10.91
N LEU A 24 -11.80 10.55 9.95
CA LEU A 24 -11.16 9.85 8.83
C LEU A 24 -10.05 8.90 9.31
N ALA A 25 -9.25 9.30 10.30
CA ALA A 25 -8.21 8.45 10.87
C ALA A 25 -8.79 7.21 11.57
N GLN A 26 -9.93 7.34 12.24
CA GLN A 26 -10.61 6.20 12.88
C GLN A 26 -11.16 5.23 11.85
N VAL A 27 -11.84 5.74 10.80
CA VAL A 27 -12.30 4.90 9.69
C VAL A 27 -11.13 4.20 9.03
N TYR A 28 -10.03 4.91 8.79
CA TYR A 28 -8.83 4.35 8.19
C TYR A 28 -8.24 3.20 9.03
N LYS A 29 -8.19 3.31 10.36
CA LYS A 29 -7.72 2.19 11.21
C LYS A 29 -8.52 0.91 11.01
N VAL A 30 -9.84 1.04 10.81
CA VAL A 30 -10.73 -0.11 10.58
C VAL A 30 -10.61 -0.64 9.15
N THR A 31 -10.46 0.25 8.16
CA THR A 31 -10.38 -0.16 6.74
C THR A 31 -8.99 -0.59 6.32
N LYS A 32 -7.93 -0.12 6.98
CA LYS A 32 -6.52 -0.48 6.71
C LYS A 32 -6.28 -1.98 6.56
N PRO A 33 -6.71 -2.86 7.50
CA PRO A 33 -6.48 -4.29 7.34
C PRO A 33 -7.17 -4.85 6.08
N LYS A 34 -8.39 -4.40 5.76
CA LYS A 34 -9.08 -4.80 4.53
C LYS A 34 -8.37 -4.31 3.27
N ILE A 35 -7.81 -3.10 3.30
CA ILE A 35 -7.04 -2.53 2.19
C ILE A 35 -5.74 -3.31 1.98
N GLU A 36 -5.04 -3.66 3.06
CA GLU A 36 -3.81 -4.48 2.99
C GLU A 36 -4.11 -5.89 2.47
N GLU A 37 -5.21 -6.50 2.92
CA GLU A 37 -5.61 -7.82 2.43
C GLU A 37 -6.01 -7.80 0.96
N GLN A 38 -6.75 -6.79 0.50
CA GLN A 38 -7.05 -6.63 -0.92
C GLN A 38 -5.78 -6.44 -1.77
N LYS A 39 -4.84 -5.61 -1.31
CA LYS A 39 -3.54 -5.46 -1.98
C LYS A 39 -2.78 -6.78 -2.06
N ARG A 40 -2.78 -7.57 -0.99
CA ARG A 40 -2.12 -8.88 -0.96
C ARG A 40 -2.76 -9.86 -1.97
N ILE A 41 -4.09 -9.90 -2.03
CA ILE A 41 -4.83 -10.74 -2.98
C ILE A 41 -4.56 -10.31 -4.42
N GLU A 42 -4.50 -9.00 -4.68
CA GLU A 42 -4.20 -8.46 -6.00
C GLU A 42 -2.75 -8.76 -6.42
N GLU A 43 -1.79 -8.60 -5.51
CA GLU A 43 -0.39 -9.01 -5.75
C GLU A 43 -0.28 -10.51 -6.00
N GLU A 44 -0.94 -11.36 -5.21
CA GLU A 44 -0.96 -12.82 -5.43
C GLU A 44 -1.60 -13.18 -6.78
N LYS A 45 -2.68 -12.49 -7.17
CA LYS A 45 -3.36 -12.72 -8.44
C LYS A 45 -2.47 -12.34 -9.61
N ILE A 46 -1.87 -11.15 -9.59
CA ILE A 46 -0.94 -10.68 -10.63
C ILE A 46 0.26 -11.63 -10.72
N ASN A 47 0.82 -12.06 -9.58
CA ASN A 47 1.94 -12.98 -9.58
C ASN A 47 1.58 -14.34 -10.19
N LYS A 48 0.37 -14.86 -9.91
CA LYS A 48 -0.14 -16.10 -10.54
C LYS A 48 -0.49 -15.93 -12.02
N GLU A 49 -0.97 -14.75 -12.44
CA GLU A 49 -1.23 -14.46 -13.86
C GLU A 49 0.07 -14.38 -14.66
N ILE A 50 1.14 -13.82 -14.10
CA ILE A 50 2.46 -13.74 -14.74
C ILE A 50 3.20 -15.09 -14.67
N PHE A 51 3.10 -15.79 -13.54
CA PHE A 51 3.77 -17.07 -13.29
C PHE A 51 2.78 -18.13 -12.80
N PRO A 52 1.99 -18.74 -13.71
CA PRO A 52 0.97 -19.74 -13.35
C PRO A 52 1.57 -21.00 -12.70
N GLU A 53 2.83 -21.30 -13.00
CA GLU A 53 3.57 -22.42 -12.41
C GLU A 53 4.40 -22.02 -11.18
N GLY A 54 4.36 -20.74 -10.78
CA GLY A 54 5.11 -20.22 -9.63
C GLY A 54 4.52 -20.65 -8.30
N VAL A 55 5.22 -21.54 -7.59
CA VAL A 55 4.78 -22.09 -6.29
C VAL A 55 5.51 -21.45 -5.13
N LYS A 56 6.74 -20.98 -5.36
CA LYS A 56 7.59 -20.36 -4.32
C LYS A 56 8.10 -19.00 -4.79
N PHE A 57 8.00 -18.02 -3.91
CA PHE A 57 8.46 -16.65 -4.13
C PHE A 57 9.50 -16.32 -3.05
N GLU A 58 10.75 -16.09 -3.45
CA GLU A 58 11.83 -15.70 -2.52
C GLU A 58 12.32 -14.30 -2.82
N GLU A 59 12.28 -13.41 -1.83
CA GLU A 59 12.96 -12.13 -1.92
C GLU A 59 14.48 -12.33 -1.84
N LYS A 60 15.17 -11.89 -2.90
CA LYS A 60 16.63 -11.84 -2.97
C LYS A 60 17.06 -10.38 -3.11
N CYS A 61 18.19 -10.06 -2.49
CA CYS A 61 18.89 -8.80 -2.69
C CYS A 61 20.22 -9.13 -3.34
N LYS A 62 20.45 -8.60 -4.55
CA LYS A 62 21.74 -8.70 -5.23
C LYS A 62 22.09 -7.33 -5.77
N ASP A 63 23.33 -6.89 -5.51
CA ASP A 63 23.87 -5.64 -6.05
C ASP A 63 22.98 -4.41 -5.78
N ASN A 64 22.44 -4.29 -4.56
CA ASN A 64 21.52 -3.23 -4.13
C ASN A 64 20.14 -3.22 -4.84
N ILE A 65 19.80 -4.28 -5.57
CA ILE A 65 18.49 -4.46 -6.21
C ILE A 65 17.73 -5.57 -5.49
N SER A 66 16.58 -5.21 -4.91
CA SER A 66 15.62 -6.18 -4.35
C SER A 66 14.73 -6.72 -5.47
N TYR A 67 14.70 -8.04 -5.63
CA TYR A 67 13.81 -8.73 -6.57
C TYR A 67 13.27 -10.02 -5.95
N VAL A 68 12.11 -10.46 -6.44
CA VAL A 68 11.51 -11.74 -6.03
C VAL A 68 11.82 -12.79 -7.08
N SER A 69 12.59 -13.81 -6.74
CA SER A 69 12.75 -15.00 -7.59
C SER A 69 11.52 -15.90 -7.45
N VAL A 70 10.98 -16.35 -8.57
CA VAL A 70 9.82 -17.24 -8.65
C VAL A 70 10.32 -18.63 -9.05
N TYR A 71 9.90 -19.66 -8.32
CA TYR A 71 10.26 -21.05 -8.60
C TYR A 71 9.02 -21.92 -8.85
N ASN A 72 9.17 -22.92 -9.71
CA ASN A 72 8.15 -23.93 -9.96
C ASN A 72 8.14 -25.05 -8.89
N SER A 73 7.22 -26.00 -9.04
CA SER A 73 7.09 -27.18 -8.16
C SER A 73 8.35 -28.05 -8.13
N ASP A 74 9.14 -28.02 -9.21
CA ASP A 74 10.37 -28.78 -9.39
C ASP A 74 11.61 -28.07 -8.81
N GLY A 75 11.43 -26.85 -8.27
CA GLY A 75 12.49 -26.05 -7.67
C GLY A 75 13.34 -25.25 -8.68
N GLU A 76 12.93 -25.20 -9.94
CA GLU A 76 13.59 -24.41 -10.99
C GLU A 76 13.14 -22.95 -10.92
N GLU A 77 14.09 -22.02 -11.10
CA GLU A 77 13.79 -20.58 -11.12
C GLU A 77 13.18 -20.20 -12.48
N ILE A 78 11.89 -19.92 -12.49
CA ILE A 78 11.11 -19.62 -13.71
C ILE A 78 11.01 -18.12 -14.00
N GLY A 79 11.41 -17.25 -13.05
CA GLY A 79 11.41 -15.81 -13.29
C GLY A 79 11.84 -14.95 -12.12
N LYS A 80 11.93 -13.63 -12.38
CA LYS A 80 12.30 -12.60 -11.41
C LYS A 80 11.35 -11.41 -11.52
N ILE A 81 10.81 -10.96 -10.39
CA ILE A 81 9.95 -9.77 -10.30
C ILE A 81 10.76 -8.65 -9.67
N PHE A 82 10.99 -7.57 -10.43
CA PHE A 82 11.67 -6.37 -9.97
C PHE A 82 10.63 -5.35 -9.52
N ARG A 83 10.69 -4.91 -8.25
CA ARG A 83 9.88 -3.78 -7.76
C ARG A 83 10.62 -2.48 -8.04
N VAL A 84 10.24 -1.76 -9.09
CA VAL A 84 10.72 -0.40 -9.32
C VAL A 84 9.95 0.54 -8.40
N LYS A 85 10.63 1.14 -7.41
CA LYS A 85 10.07 2.28 -6.68
C LYS A 85 10.07 3.48 -7.63
N THR A 86 8.93 3.79 -8.21
CA THR A 86 8.69 5.06 -8.93
C THR A 86 8.53 6.19 -7.94
#